data_AF-A0A7S2AYB0-F1
#
_entry.id   AF-A0A7S2AYB0-F1
#
_cell.length_a   1.000
_cell.length_b   1.000
_cell.length_c   1.000
_cell.angle_alpha   90.00
_cell.angle_beta   90.00
_cell.angle_gamma   90.00
#
_symmetry.space_group_name_H-M   'P 1'
#
loop_
_entity.id
_entity.type
_entity.pdbx_description
1 polymer ?
#
loop_
_entity_poly.entity_id
_entity_poly.type
_entity_poly.pdbx_seq_one_letter_code
_entity_poly.pdbx_strand_id
1 'polypeptide(L)'
;WERTRLRLPASHSFSAAYKSVCRFGGCTVIQYLILSHNQFIVMHAFFQRVGLEKPPDPKEQVRSWQSKLRSEMRAIERQCRDIAREEKSVEKEIKACGKRGDVKSAKMLAREVVNSRNVQGKLYANRARLLSMSNALTEQLATIRAVKSIGKSTEIMRLMNECIKIPQMTEAMRDMSREMAKAGMIDDIVESAFEAEDADLEEESEEAVNKVLAEIGLDTLAAMPAAGTSNLPQTQVAEQQEVQEEEEKEDADVEALQARLNAVRA
;
A
#
# COMPACT_ATOMS: atom_id res chain seq x y z
N TRP A 1 -10.21 -30.31 37.13
CA TRP A 1 -11.38 -29.46 37.35
C TRP A 1 -12.07 -29.23 36.02
N GLU A 2 -13.31 -29.72 35.93
CA GLU A 2 -14.39 -29.45 34.97
C GLU A 2 -14.13 -29.50 33.46
N ARG A 3 -14.54 -30.62 32.84
CA ARG A 3 -14.96 -30.65 31.43
C ARG A 3 -16.48 -30.82 31.41
N THR A 4 -17.17 -29.73 31.13
CA THR A 4 -18.63 -29.61 31.08
C THR A 4 -19.22 -30.40 29.90
N ARG A 5 -20.32 -31.07 30.22
CA ARG A 5 -21.21 -31.88 29.38
C ARG A 5 -21.67 -31.16 28.10
N LEU A 6 -21.54 -31.82 26.95
CA LEU A 6 -22.53 -31.73 25.86
C LEU A 6 -23.06 -33.14 25.59
N ARG A 7 -24.34 -33.32 25.90
CA ARG A 7 -25.09 -34.57 25.92
C ARG A 7 -25.63 -34.82 24.51
N LEU A 8 -25.08 -35.81 23.80
CA LEU A 8 -25.69 -36.34 22.58
C LEU A 8 -26.90 -37.21 22.97
N PRO A 9 -28.12 -36.95 22.46
CA PRO A 9 -29.22 -37.89 22.63
C PRO A 9 -29.01 -39.10 21.71
N ALA A 10 -29.09 -40.28 22.32
CA ALA A 10 -29.14 -41.56 21.62
C ALA A 10 -30.44 -41.63 20.78
N SER A 11 -30.31 -41.61 19.45
CA SER A 11 -31.41 -41.94 18.54
C SER A 11 -31.40 -43.44 18.27
N HIS A 12 -32.07 -44.19 19.14
CA HIS A 12 -32.76 -45.41 18.74
C HIS A 12 -33.95 -45.02 17.84
N SER A 13 -34.24 -45.88 16.85
CA SER A 13 -35.45 -45.91 16.02
C SER A 13 -35.35 -45.24 14.64
N PHE A 14 -34.60 -45.86 13.74
CA PHE A 14 -34.70 -45.66 12.29
C PHE A 14 -35.28 -46.91 11.60
N SER A 15 -36.42 -47.42 12.07
CA SER A 15 -37.03 -48.63 11.46
C SER A 15 -38.56 -48.72 11.58
N ALA A 16 -39.29 -47.59 11.66
CA ALA A 16 -40.75 -47.63 11.85
C ALA A 16 -41.57 -46.70 10.94
N ALA A 17 -41.00 -46.15 9.85
CA ALA A 17 -41.71 -45.23 8.96
C ALA A 17 -41.75 -45.67 7.49
N TYR A 18 -41.86 -46.98 7.22
CA TYR A 18 -42.09 -47.50 5.86
C TYR A 18 -43.10 -48.66 5.82
N LYS A 19 -44.16 -48.55 6.63
CA LYS A 19 -45.26 -49.52 6.68
C LYS A 19 -46.62 -48.84 6.66
N SER A 20 -46.88 -48.07 5.62
CA SER A 20 -48.24 -47.87 5.13
C SER A 20 -48.19 -47.21 3.76
N VAL A 21 -49.19 -47.50 2.93
CA VAL A 21 -49.50 -46.90 1.61
C VAL A 21 -49.13 -47.75 0.37
N CYS A 22 -50.20 -48.40 -0.12
CA CYS A 22 -50.56 -48.64 -1.52
C CYS A 22 -50.21 -49.98 -2.20
N ARG A 23 -51.14 -50.91 -2.03
CA ARG A 23 -51.68 -51.76 -3.09
C ARG A 23 -52.58 -50.89 -3.99
N PHE A 24 -52.12 -50.47 -5.17
CA PHE A 24 -52.95 -50.18 -6.37
C PHE A 24 -52.00 -49.92 -7.56
N GLY A 25 -52.35 -50.45 -8.74
CA GLY A 25 -51.44 -50.62 -9.87
C GLY A 25 -50.90 -49.34 -10.50
N GLY A 26 -49.78 -49.51 -11.22
CA GLY A 26 -49.40 -48.62 -12.33
C GLY A 26 -48.71 -47.31 -11.96
N CYS A 27 -47.74 -47.27 -11.04
CA CYS A 27 -46.88 -46.08 -10.89
C CYS A 27 -45.56 -46.36 -10.13
N THR A 28 -44.82 -47.40 -10.49
CA THR A 28 -43.56 -47.74 -9.78
C THR A 28 -42.30 -47.11 -10.37
N VAL A 29 -42.34 -46.57 -11.60
CA VAL A 29 -41.15 -46.02 -12.27
C VAL A 29 -40.90 -44.54 -11.91
N ILE A 30 -41.95 -43.73 -11.72
CA ILE A 30 -41.81 -42.29 -11.42
C ILE A 30 -41.49 -42.06 -9.93
N GLN A 31 -42.00 -42.91 -9.03
CA GLN A 31 -41.70 -42.85 -7.60
C GLN A 31 -40.20 -43.11 -7.32
N TYR A 32 -39.57 -44.01 -8.08
CA TYR A 32 -38.14 -44.31 -7.96
C TYR A 32 -37.24 -43.16 -8.42
N LEU A 33 -37.63 -42.41 -9.46
CA LEU A 33 -36.85 -41.24 -9.91
C LEU A 33 -36.88 -40.10 -8.88
N ILE A 34 -38.02 -39.82 -8.25
CA ILE A 34 -38.15 -38.76 -7.23
C ILE A 34 -37.42 -39.15 -5.93
N LEU A 35 -37.45 -40.43 -5.54
CA LEU A 35 -36.67 -40.94 -4.39
C LEU A 35 -35.16 -40.88 -4.64
N SER A 36 -34.68 -41.13 -5.88
CA SER A 36 -33.25 -40.99 -6.21
C SER A 36 -32.78 -39.54 -6.23
N HIS A 37 -33.61 -38.59 -6.69
CA HIS A 37 -33.28 -37.17 -6.70
C HIS A 37 -33.24 -36.58 -5.29
N ASN A 38 -34.17 -36.98 -4.42
CA ASN A 38 -34.16 -36.51 -3.03
C ASN A 38 -32.99 -37.10 -2.23
N GLN A 39 -32.56 -38.32 -2.54
CA GLN A 39 -31.37 -38.92 -1.93
C GLN A 39 -30.09 -38.23 -2.39
N PHE A 40 -30.00 -37.78 -3.64
CA PHE A 40 -28.87 -36.98 -4.15
C PHE A 40 -28.83 -35.56 -3.56
N ILE A 41 -29.98 -34.90 -3.39
CA ILE A 41 -30.10 -33.57 -2.76
C ILE A 41 -29.78 -33.66 -1.27
N VAL A 42 -30.28 -34.67 -0.56
CA VAL A 42 -29.99 -34.88 0.86
C VAL A 42 -28.53 -35.29 1.06
N MET A 43 -27.92 -36.05 0.13
CA MET A 43 -26.49 -36.38 0.21
C MET A 43 -25.60 -35.17 -0.12
N HIS A 44 -25.97 -34.32 -1.09
CA HIS A 44 -25.27 -33.06 -1.36
C HIS A 44 -25.43 -32.07 -0.19
N ALA A 45 -26.62 -31.95 0.39
CA ALA A 45 -26.87 -31.12 1.58
C ALA A 45 -26.20 -31.68 2.84
N PHE A 46 -26.06 -33.01 2.97
CA PHE A 46 -25.30 -33.65 4.02
C PHE A 46 -23.79 -33.45 3.81
N PHE A 47 -23.28 -33.53 2.57
CA PHE A 47 -21.90 -33.22 2.24
C PHE A 47 -21.57 -31.72 2.46
N GLN A 48 -22.57 -30.86 2.29
CA GLN A 48 -22.49 -29.43 2.60
C GLN A 48 -22.60 -29.13 4.12
N ARG A 49 -23.19 -30.05 4.91
CA ARG A 49 -23.35 -29.94 6.36
C ARG A 49 -22.26 -30.66 7.16
N VAL A 50 -21.61 -31.65 6.55
CA VAL A 50 -20.43 -32.35 7.06
C VAL A 50 -19.25 -31.81 6.27
N GLY A 51 -18.79 -30.60 6.61
CA GLY A 51 -17.77 -29.76 5.94
C GLY A 51 -16.58 -30.50 5.31
N LEU A 52 -16.83 -31.20 4.21
CA LEU A 52 -15.89 -31.89 3.35
C LEU A 52 -15.74 -31.06 2.07
N GLU A 53 -15.64 -29.74 2.24
CA GLU A 53 -15.04 -28.92 1.20
C GLU A 53 -13.62 -29.47 1.02
N LYS A 54 -13.30 -29.93 -0.20
CA LYS A 54 -11.94 -30.29 -0.53
C LYS A 54 -11.07 -29.08 -0.18
N PRO A 55 -9.98 -29.26 0.58
CA PRO A 55 -9.07 -28.14 0.84
C PRO A 55 -8.71 -27.54 -0.53
N PRO A 56 -8.76 -26.19 -0.66
CA PRO A 56 -8.55 -25.55 -1.95
C PRO A 56 -7.22 -26.02 -2.54
N ASP A 57 -7.19 -26.27 -3.86
CA ASP A 57 -5.99 -26.79 -4.50
C ASP A 57 -4.80 -25.88 -4.16
N PRO A 58 -3.63 -26.43 -3.76
CA PRO A 58 -2.45 -25.62 -3.43
C PRO A 58 -2.12 -24.54 -4.46
N LYS A 59 -2.37 -24.80 -5.76
CA LYS A 59 -2.13 -23.81 -6.81
C LYS A 59 -3.16 -22.68 -6.78
N GLU A 60 -4.42 -22.98 -6.45
CA GLU A 60 -5.48 -21.99 -6.31
C GLU A 60 -5.24 -21.09 -5.10
N GLN A 61 -4.77 -21.66 -3.97
CA GLN A 61 -4.38 -20.89 -2.79
C GLN A 61 -3.26 -19.89 -3.11
N VAL A 62 -2.19 -20.35 -3.77
CA VAL A 62 -1.08 -19.46 -4.13
C VAL A 62 -1.53 -18.39 -5.14
N ARG A 63 -2.40 -18.72 -6.09
CA ARG A 63 -2.97 -17.73 -7.03
C ARG A 63 -3.84 -16.70 -6.32
N SER A 64 -4.61 -17.10 -5.30
CA SER A 64 -5.44 -16.17 -4.53
C SER A 64 -4.57 -15.19 -3.74
N TRP A 65 -3.50 -15.66 -3.09
CA TRP A 65 -2.53 -14.80 -2.41
C TRP A 65 -1.80 -13.86 -3.37
N GLN A 66 -1.38 -14.34 -4.55
CA GLN A 66 -0.81 -13.47 -5.57
C GLN A 66 -1.80 -12.39 -6.05
N SER A 67 -3.10 -12.69 -6.10
CA SER A 67 -4.13 -11.71 -6.44
C SER A 67 -4.25 -10.63 -5.36
N LYS A 68 -4.26 -11.04 -4.08
CA LYS A 68 -4.27 -10.13 -2.92
C LYS A 68 -3.02 -9.24 -2.90
N LEU A 69 -1.82 -9.79 -3.11
CA LEU A 69 -0.60 -8.98 -3.22
C LEU A 69 -0.69 -7.94 -4.35
N ARG A 70 -1.28 -8.30 -5.49
CA ARG A 70 -1.49 -7.35 -6.61
C ARG A 70 -2.53 -6.28 -6.29
N SER A 71 -3.53 -6.53 -5.45
CA SER A 71 -4.45 -5.47 -5.02
C SER A 71 -3.75 -4.49 -4.08
N GLU A 72 -2.95 -4.99 -3.13
CA GLU A 72 -2.17 -4.14 -2.21
C GLU A 72 -1.13 -3.30 -2.94
N MET A 73 -0.38 -3.90 -3.87
CA MET A 73 0.56 -3.15 -4.72
C MET A 73 -0.10 -2.00 -5.49
N ARG A 74 -1.33 -2.20 -5.97
CA ARG A 74 -2.12 -1.15 -6.65
C ARG A 74 -2.67 -0.11 -5.66
N ALA A 75 -2.94 -0.48 -4.42
CA ALA A 75 -3.35 0.45 -3.36
C ALA A 75 -2.20 1.42 -3.03
N ILE A 76 -0.99 0.89 -2.89
CA ILE A 76 0.22 1.71 -2.69
C ILE A 76 0.44 2.67 -3.86
N GLU A 77 0.28 2.22 -5.11
CA GLU A 77 0.39 3.11 -6.28
C GLU A 77 -0.68 4.20 -6.32
N ARG A 78 -1.88 3.95 -5.78
CA ARG A 78 -2.90 5.00 -5.63
C ARG A 78 -2.45 6.02 -4.60
N GLN A 79 -2.03 5.57 -3.42
CA GLN A 79 -1.52 6.44 -2.35
C GLN A 79 -0.33 7.30 -2.82
N CYS A 80 0.64 6.72 -3.54
CA CYS A 80 1.76 7.48 -4.08
C CYS A 80 1.29 8.58 -5.04
N ARG A 81 0.28 8.30 -5.89
CA ARG A 81 -0.29 9.29 -6.82
C ARG A 81 -1.08 10.37 -6.09
N ASP A 82 -1.76 10.03 -5.01
CA ASP A 82 -2.54 10.97 -4.22
C ASP A 82 -1.58 11.91 -3.45
N ILE A 83 -0.51 11.39 -2.84
CA ILE A 83 0.52 12.20 -2.19
C ILE A 83 1.22 13.10 -3.21
N ALA A 84 1.62 12.58 -4.38
CA ALA A 84 2.27 13.39 -5.40
C ALA A 84 1.36 14.49 -6.00
N ARG A 85 0.03 14.33 -5.90
CA ARG A 85 -0.93 15.36 -6.29
C ARG A 85 -0.99 16.45 -5.23
N GLU A 86 -1.05 16.06 -3.96
CA GLU A 86 -1.06 16.99 -2.82
C GLU A 86 0.24 17.78 -2.75
N GLU A 87 1.39 17.13 -2.94
CA GLU A 87 2.70 17.76 -3.02
C GLU A 87 2.72 18.89 -4.06
N LYS A 88 2.16 18.67 -5.26
CA LYS A 88 2.03 19.72 -6.29
C LYS A 88 1.09 20.86 -5.91
N SER A 89 0.13 20.63 -5.03
CA SER A 89 -0.72 21.69 -4.48
C SER A 89 0.10 22.54 -3.51
N VAL A 90 0.80 21.89 -2.58
CA VAL A 90 1.69 22.53 -1.60
C VAL A 90 2.81 23.33 -2.30
N GLU A 91 3.41 22.82 -3.37
CA GLU A 91 4.40 23.55 -4.17
C GLU A 91 3.86 24.87 -4.73
N LYS A 92 2.59 24.92 -5.14
CA LYS A 92 1.96 26.17 -5.61
C LYS A 92 1.73 27.14 -4.45
N GLU A 93 1.36 26.63 -3.28
CA GLU A 93 1.20 27.44 -2.07
C GLU A 93 2.54 28.01 -1.60
N ILE A 94 3.64 27.25 -1.68
CA ILE A 94 5.00 27.74 -1.41
C ILE A 94 5.32 28.91 -2.34
N LYS A 95 5.05 28.79 -3.64
CA LYS A 95 5.25 29.89 -4.61
C LYS A 95 4.40 31.12 -4.26
N ALA A 96 3.17 30.93 -3.81
CA ALA A 96 2.30 32.03 -3.38
C ALA A 96 2.82 32.70 -2.08
N CYS A 97 3.32 31.93 -1.12
CA CYS A 97 3.99 32.44 0.08
C CYS A 97 5.26 33.22 -0.28
N GLY A 98 6.04 32.73 -1.25
CA GLY A 98 7.23 33.42 -1.76
C GLY A 98 6.92 34.81 -2.31
N LYS A 99 5.89 34.91 -3.15
CA LYS A 99 5.44 36.19 -3.72
C LYS A 99 4.93 37.18 -2.67
N ARG A 100 4.44 36.70 -1.52
CA ARG A 100 3.99 37.52 -0.40
C ARG A 100 5.12 37.92 0.56
N GLY A 101 6.31 37.33 0.44
CA GLY A 101 7.40 37.51 1.39
C GLY A 101 7.23 36.73 2.71
N ASP A 102 6.30 35.77 2.77
CA ASP A 102 6.00 34.99 3.98
C ASP A 102 6.99 33.82 4.16
N VAL A 103 8.23 34.13 4.54
CA VAL A 103 9.33 33.15 4.66
C VAL A 103 9.03 32.03 5.65
N LYS A 104 8.38 32.34 6.79
CA LYS A 104 8.04 31.35 7.82
C LYS A 104 7.05 30.30 7.30
N SER A 105 6.01 30.75 6.61
CA SER A 105 5.00 29.86 6.01
C SER A 105 5.59 29.04 4.87
N ALA A 106 6.43 29.64 4.03
CA ALA A 106 7.14 28.92 2.96
C ALA A 106 8.04 27.81 3.51
N LYS A 107 8.81 28.08 4.58
CA LYS A 107 9.65 27.07 5.25
C LYS A 107 8.83 25.94 5.87
N MET A 108 7.69 26.25 6.48
CA MET A 108 6.79 25.24 7.05
C MET A 108 6.21 24.31 5.96
N LEU A 109 5.73 24.89 4.86
CA LEU A 109 5.20 24.11 3.74
C LEU A 109 6.29 23.31 3.03
N ALA A 110 7.52 23.82 2.96
CA ALA A 110 8.65 23.09 2.39
C ALA A 110 9.04 21.85 3.23
N ARG A 111 8.92 21.91 4.56
CA ARG A 111 9.05 20.72 5.42
C ARG A 111 8.01 19.65 5.08
N GLU A 112 6.76 20.05 4.88
CA GLU A 112 5.69 19.11 4.49
C GLU A 112 5.98 18.42 3.14
N VAL A 113 6.62 19.12 2.19
CA VAL A 113 7.08 18.52 0.93
C VAL A 113 8.19 17.50 1.17
N VAL A 114 9.18 17.79 2.02
CA VAL A 114 10.23 16.83 2.39
C VAL A 114 9.63 15.57 3.01
N ASN A 115 8.73 15.74 3.99
CA ASN A 115 8.01 14.63 4.61
C ASN A 115 7.22 13.81 3.58
N SER A 116 6.49 14.48 2.67
CA SER A 116 5.74 13.83 1.60
C SER A 116 6.63 12.97 0.68
N ARG A 117 7.81 13.46 0.32
CA ARG A 117 8.80 12.71 -0.48
C ARG A 117 9.35 11.51 0.30
N ASN A 118 9.64 11.66 1.59
CA ASN A 118 10.08 10.57 2.46
C ASN A 118 9.02 9.47 2.58
N VAL A 119 7.76 9.85 2.76
CA VAL A 119 6.62 8.91 2.77
C VAL A 119 6.50 8.18 1.43
N GLN A 120 6.62 8.88 0.30
CA GLN A 120 6.64 8.22 -1.02
C GLN A 120 7.79 7.21 -1.13
N GLY A 121 9.00 7.56 -0.68
CA GLY A 121 10.15 6.65 -0.64
C GLY A 121 9.86 5.36 0.14
N LYS A 122 9.26 5.50 1.33
CA LYS A 122 8.81 4.36 2.17
C LYS A 122 7.77 3.49 1.45
N LEU A 123 6.80 4.11 0.79
CA LEU A 123 5.78 3.40 0.02
C LEU A 123 6.38 2.61 -1.16
N TYR A 124 7.38 3.17 -1.86
CA TYR A 124 8.08 2.44 -2.93
C TYR A 124 8.89 1.24 -2.40
N ALA A 125 9.58 1.40 -1.26
CA ALA A 125 10.27 0.29 -0.61
C ALA A 125 9.27 -0.83 -0.21
N ASN A 126 8.12 -0.45 0.32
CA ASN A 126 7.04 -1.38 0.67
C ASN A 126 6.49 -2.13 -0.54
N ARG A 127 6.28 -1.42 -1.66
CA ARG A 127 5.89 -2.06 -2.92
C ARG A 127 6.94 -3.07 -3.40
N ALA A 128 8.22 -2.75 -3.29
CA ALA A 128 9.31 -3.66 -3.66
C ALA A 128 9.29 -4.94 -2.83
N ARG A 129 9.01 -4.85 -1.51
CA ARG A 129 8.83 -6.02 -0.63
C ARG A 129 7.67 -6.92 -1.10
N LEU A 130 6.51 -6.34 -1.43
CA LEU A 130 5.37 -7.08 -1.95
C LEU A 130 5.67 -7.75 -3.31
N LEU A 131 6.43 -7.07 -4.17
CA LEU A 131 6.87 -7.63 -5.44
C LEU A 131 7.79 -8.84 -5.23
N SER A 132 8.77 -8.72 -4.31
CA SER A 132 9.64 -9.84 -3.92
C SER A 132 8.83 -11.03 -3.42
N MET A 133 7.84 -10.78 -2.55
CA MET A 133 6.94 -11.82 -2.05
C MET A 133 6.12 -12.49 -3.17
N SER A 134 5.63 -11.72 -4.14
CA SER A 134 4.95 -12.28 -5.33
C SER A 134 5.87 -13.18 -6.17
N ASN A 135 7.16 -12.84 -6.28
CA ASN A 135 8.15 -13.66 -6.97
C ASN A 135 8.41 -14.96 -6.20
N ALA A 136 8.57 -14.89 -4.87
CA ALA A 136 8.70 -16.06 -4.01
C ALA A 136 7.46 -16.98 -4.11
N LEU A 137 6.24 -16.44 -4.18
CA LEU A 137 5.04 -17.24 -4.46
C LEU A 137 5.04 -17.88 -5.86
N THR A 138 5.66 -17.23 -6.85
CA THR A 138 5.80 -17.80 -8.20
C THR A 138 6.77 -18.99 -8.18
N GLU A 139 7.83 -18.91 -7.39
CA GLU A 139 8.73 -20.05 -7.12
C GLU A 139 7.99 -21.19 -6.41
N GLN A 140 7.12 -20.88 -5.43
CA GLN A 140 6.28 -21.90 -4.79
C GLN A 140 5.33 -22.59 -5.77
N LEU A 141 4.78 -21.89 -6.77
CA LEU A 141 4.00 -22.53 -7.83
C LEU A 141 4.84 -23.54 -8.65
N ALA A 142 6.12 -23.25 -8.89
CA ALA A 142 7.01 -24.19 -9.55
C ALA A 142 7.24 -25.44 -8.69
N THR A 143 7.49 -25.26 -7.40
CA THR A 143 7.65 -26.36 -6.42
C THR A 143 6.39 -27.21 -6.33
N ILE A 144 5.20 -26.61 -6.29
CA ILE A 144 3.92 -27.33 -6.29
C ILE A 144 3.73 -28.14 -7.59
N ARG A 145 4.20 -27.67 -8.74
CA ARG A 145 4.12 -28.45 -10.00
C ARG A 145 5.00 -29.71 -9.94
N ALA A 146 6.17 -29.63 -9.31
CA ALA A 146 7.11 -30.73 -9.20
C ALA A 146 6.74 -31.73 -8.09
N VAL A 147 6.49 -31.23 -6.88
CA VAL A 147 6.34 -32.05 -5.65
C VAL A 147 4.88 -32.26 -5.25
N LYS A 148 3.94 -31.48 -5.82
CA LYS A 148 2.50 -31.47 -5.49
C LYS A 148 2.14 -31.11 -4.04
N SER A 149 3.12 -30.70 -3.23
CA SER A 149 2.93 -30.18 -1.88
C SER A 149 3.34 -28.72 -1.78
N ILE A 150 2.76 -28.00 -0.81
CA ILE A 150 3.23 -26.67 -0.41
C ILE A 150 4.47 -26.87 0.47
N GLY A 151 5.57 -26.21 0.10
CA GLY A 151 6.77 -26.15 0.93
C GLY A 151 6.72 -24.98 1.90
N LYS A 152 7.42 -25.10 3.03
CA LYS A 152 7.67 -23.96 3.91
C LYS A 152 8.65 -23.00 3.23
N SER A 153 8.38 -21.70 3.31
CA SER A 153 9.28 -20.68 2.78
C SER A 153 9.65 -19.65 3.84
N THR A 154 10.91 -19.64 4.22
CA THR A 154 11.49 -18.67 5.16
C THR A 154 11.53 -17.26 4.57
N GLU A 155 11.73 -17.14 3.25
CA GLU A 155 11.78 -15.83 2.58
C GLU A 155 10.40 -15.16 2.55
N ILE A 156 9.34 -15.91 2.23
CA ILE A 156 7.96 -15.38 2.30
C ILE A 156 7.64 -14.97 3.75
N MET A 157 8.03 -15.78 4.73
CA MET A 157 7.83 -15.48 6.15
C MET A 157 8.52 -14.16 6.56
N ARG A 158 9.78 -13.97 6.17
CA ARG A 158 10.55 -12.76 6.46
C ARG A 158 9.90 -11.51 5.85
N LEU A 159 9.61 -11.56 4.54
CA LEU A 159 9.00 -10.44 3.82
C LEU A 159 7.61 -10.11 4.36
N MET A 160 6.83 -11.12 4.76
CA MET A 160 5.51 -10.93 5.34
C MET A 160 5.60 -10.20 6.68
N ASN A 161 6.56 -10.57 7.53
CA ASN A 161 6.76 -9.93 8.82
C ASN A 161 7.11 -8.45 8.68
N GLU A 162 7.96 -8.10 7.72
CA GLU A 162 8.26 -6.69 7.40
C GLU A 162 7.02 -5.94 6.90
N CYS A 163 6.18 -6.58 6.08
CA CYS A 163 4.97 -5.94 5.55
C CYS A 163 3.86 -5.75 6.60
N ILE A 164 3.75 -6.64 7.59
CA ILE A 164 2.75 -6.53 8.68
C ILE A 164 2.95 -5.25 9.50
N LYS A 165 4.20 -4.78 9.65
CA LYS A 165 4.55 -3.55 10.37
C LYS A 165 4.01 -2.28 9.69
N ILE A 166 3.58 -2.36 8.43
CA ILE A 166 3.12 -1.20 7.68
C ILE A 166 1.62 -0.96 7.97
N PRO A 167 1.25 0.17 8.60
CA PRO A 167 -0.10 0.38 9.14
C PRO A 167 -1.23 0.30 8.10
N GLN A 168 -0.92 0.62 6.84
CA GLN A 168 -1.90 0.65 5.75
C GLN A 168 -2.29 -0.74 5.23
N MET A 169 -1.46 -1.76 5.46
CA MET A 169 -1.68 -3.14 4.97
C MET A 169 -1.66 -4.20 6.08
N THR A 170 -1.51 -3.79 7.34
CA THR A 170 -1.43 -4.69 8.50
C THR A 170 -2.57 -5.71 8.52
N GLU A 171 -3.81 -5.28 8.28
CA GLU A 171 -4.98 -6.18 8.30
C GLU A 171 -4.90 -7.24 7.20
N ALA A 172 -4.71 -6.81 5.94
CA ALA A 172 -4.62 -7.70 4.78
C ALA A 172 -3.45 -8.69 4.88
N MET A 173 -2.29 -8.22 5.36
CA MET A 173 -1.11 -9.07 5.55
C MET A 173 -1.27 -10.03 6.74
N ARG A 174 -1.94 -9.62 7.83
CA ARG A 174 -2.23 -10.48 8.99
C ARG A 174 -3.26 -11.57 8.65
N ASP A 175 -4.25 -11.27 7.81
CA ASP A 175 -5.18 -12.27 7.28
C ASP A 175 -4.49 -13.27 6.36
N MET A 176 -3.69 -12.77 5.41
CA MET A 176 -2.94 -13.62 4.49
C MET A 176 -1.92 -14.49 5.23
N SER A 177 -1.26 -13.96 6.26
CA SER A 177 -0.39 -14.72 7.16
C SER A 177 -1.13 -15.90 7.81
N ARG A 178 -2.33 -15.67 8.37
CA ARG A 178 -3.16 -16.74 8.95
C ARG A 178 -3.54 -17.80 7.92
N GLU A 179 -3.85 -17.40 6.69
CA GLU A 179 -4.15 -18.35 5.61
C GLU A 179 -2.91 -19.17 5.21
N MET A 180 -1.75 -18.54 5.08
CA MET A 180 -0.49 -19.20 4.75
C MET A 180 -0.01 -20.14 5.85
N ALA A 181 -0.24 -19.80 7.13
CA ALA A 181 0.04 -20.66 8.26
C ALA A 181 -0.84 -21.92 8.26
N LYS A 182 -2.15 -21.76 8.02
CA LYS A 182 -3.08 -22.90 7.86
C LYS A 182 -2.72 -23.82 6.69
N ALA A 183 -2.18 -23.26 5.61
CA ALA A 183 -1.72 -24.01 4.46
C ALA A 183 -0.35 -24.68 4.66
N GLY A 184 0.32 -24.44 5.80
CA GLY A 184 1.65 -24.97 6.11
C GLY A 184 2.79 -24.33 5.32
N MET A 185 2.57 -23.17 4.70
CA MET A 185 3.61 -22.43 3.96
C MET A 185 4.52 -21.61 4.88
N ILE A 186 3.96 -21.17 6.01
CA ILE A 186 4.65 -20.39 7.03
C ILE A 186 4.39 -21.07 8.38
N ASP A 187 5.36 -21.07 9.28
CA ASP A 187 5.14 -21.50 10.65
C ASP A 187 4.36 -20.41 11.40
N ASP A 188 3.47 -20.80 12.33
CA ASP A 188 2.66 -19.85 13.11
C ASP A 188 3.53 -18.67 13.54
N ILE A 189 3.20 -17.47 13.05
CA ILE A 189 4.00 -16.26 13.28
C ILE A 189 4.04 -16.04 14.79
N VAL A 190 5.15 -16.44 15.42
CA VAL A 190 5.52 -15.94 16.73
C VAL A 190 5.81 -14.48 16.49
N GLU A 191 4.90 -13.63 16.96
CA GLU A 191 4.98 -12.16 16.96
C GLU A 191 6.28 -11.80 17.68
N SER A 192 7.37 -11.79 16.92
CA SER A 192 8.71 -11.57 17.43
C SER A 192 8.76 -10.11 17.79
N ALA A 193 8.76 -9.88 19.10
CA ALA A 193 8.75 -8.57 19.73
C ALA A 193 9.81 -7.67 19.09
N PHE A 194 9.33 -6.50 18.66
CA PHE A 194 10.05 -5.23 18.59
C PHE A 194 11.53 -5.27 18.20
N GLU A 195 11.79 -4.95 16.95
CA GLU A 195 12.77 -3.91 16.64
C GLU A 195 12.03 -2.89 15.78
N ALA A 196 11.56 -1.83 16.44
CA ALA A 196 11.30 -0.56 15.80
C ALA A 196 12.67 0.10 15.64
N GLU A 197 13.39 -0.24 14.57
CA GLU A 197 14.36 0.69 14.01
C GLU A 197 13.58 1.81 13.32
N ASP A 198 12.78 2.56 14.08
CA ASP A 198 12.46 3.94 13.75
C ASP A 198 13.67 4.78 14.17
N ALA A 199 14.81 4.48 13.56
CA ALA A 199 15.96 5.39 13.50
C ALA A 199 15.74 6.47 12.42
N ASP A 200 14.49 6.72 12.04
CA ASP A 200 14.05 7.79 11.13
C ASP A 200 13.72 9.07 11.91
N LEU A 201 14.44 9.34 13.00
CA LEU A 201 14.69 10.72 13.42
C LEU A 201 15.82 11.29 12.56
N GLU A 202 15.69 11.18 11.23
CA GLU A 202 16.34 12.14 10.35
C GLU A 202 15.64 13.47 10.66
N GLU A 203 16.22 14.20 11.61
CA GLU A 203 15.98 15.61 11.81
C GLU A 203 16.01 16.24 10.42
N GLU A 204 14.82 16.55 9.87
CA GLU A 204 14.67 17.08 8.52
C GLU A 204 15.63 18.24 8.38
N SER A 205 16.76 17.98 7.71
CA SER A 205 17.86 18.92 7.80
C SER A 205 17.39 20.22 7.19
N GLU A 206 17.73 21.34 7.82
CA GLU A 206 17.39 22.65 7.25
C GLU A 206 17.92 22.75 5.81
N GLU A 207 18.97 22.01 5.48
CA GLU A 207 19.50 21.80 4.13
C GLU A 207 18.49 21.15 3.17
N ALA A 208 17.79 20.09 3.57
CA ALA A 208 16.77 19.44 2.74
C ALA A 208 15.60 20.40 2.44
N VAL A 209 15.18 21.17 3.45
CA VAL A 209 14.15 22.21 3.31
C VAL A 209 14.62 23.33 2.38
N ASN A 210 15.86 23.80 2.56
CA ASN A 210 16.45 24.84 1.71
C ASN A 210 16.60 24.36 0.26
N LYS A 211 16.95 23.09 0.05
CA LYS A 211 16.99 22.48 -1.28
C LYS A 211 15.63 22.49 -1.98
N VAL A 212 14.56 22.16 -1.26
CA VAL A 212 13.20 22.25 -1.81
C VAL A 212 12.83 23.70 -2.18
N LEU A 213 13.19 24.68 -1.34
CA LEU A 213 12.96 26.09 -1.64
C LEU A 213 13.75 26.56 -2.88
N ALA A 214 14.98 26.10 -3.04
CA ALA A 214 15.80 26.36 -4.22
C ALA A 214 15.21 25.72 -5.48
N GLU A 215 14.80 24.45 -5.43
CA GLU A 215 14.14 23.73 -6.54
C GLU A 215 12.87 24.45 -7.05
N ILE A 216 12.14 25.12 -6.16
CA ILE A 216 10.91 25.84 -6.48
C ILE A 216 11.19 27.23 -7.10
N GLY A 217 12.45 27.70 -7.06
CA GLY A 217 12.88 29.00 -7.60
C GLY A 217 12.75 30.16 -6.62
N LEU A 218 12.77 29.87 -5.30
CA LEU A 218 12.83 30.89 -4.24
C LEU A 218 14.25 30.97 -3.65
N ASP A 219 15.27 30.97 -4.52
CA ASP A 219 16.69 31.01 -4.11
C ASP A 219 17.01 32.19 -3.20
N THR A 220 16.32 33.33 -3.40
CA THR A 220 16.47 34.53 -2.55
C THR A 220 16.00 34.31 -1.10
N LEU A 221 15.06 33.39 -0.86
CA LEU A 221 14.61 33.04 0.50
C LEU A 221 15.42 31.90 1.12
N ALA A 222 16.06 31.07 0.30
CA ALA A 222 16.95 30.00 0.75
C ALA A 222 18.29 30.56 1.28
N ALA A 223 18.76 31.68 0.74
CA ALA A 223 19.98 32.37 1.15
C ALA A 223 19.84 33.24 2.42
N MET A 224 18.63 33.42 2.97
CA MET A 224 18.44 34.20 4.19
C MET A 224 18.82 33.37 5.43
N PRO A 225 19.88 33.76 6.18
CA PRO A 225 20.25 33.07 7.41
C PRO A 225 19.09 33.12 8.41
N ALA A 226 18.95 32.08 9.22
CA ALA A 226 17.95 32.01 10.29
C ALA A 226 18.07 33.26 11.16
N ALA A 227 17.06 34.12 11.08
CA ALA A 227 17.04 35.39 11.79
C ALA A 227 17.18 35.14 13.29
N GLY A 228 18.36 35.46 13.82
CA GLY A 228 18.60 35.57 15.25
C GLY A 228 17.60 36.56 15.84
N THR A 229 16.88 36.12 16.86
CA THR A 229 16.06 36.96 17.71
C THR A 229 16.95 37.91 18.50
N SER A 230 17.16 39.15 18.06
CA SER A 230 17.44 40.27 18.97
C SER A 230 17.40 41.61 18.24
N ASN A 231 16.51 42.48 18.73
CA ASN A 231 16.51 43.93 18.64
C ASN A 231 16.34 44.60 17.26
N LEU A 232 15.23 45.35 17.15
CA LEU A 232 15.11 46.51 16.27
C LEU A 232 16.32 47.44 16.46
N PRO A 233 16.80 48.09 15.40
CA PRO A 233 16.38 49.48 15.18
C PRO A 233 15.84 49.74 13.76
N GLN A 234 14.81 50.59 13.68
CA GLN A 234 14.50 51.35 12.46
C GLN A 234 15.77 52.08 11.99
N THR A 235 16.01 52.14 10.67
CA THR A 235 16.30 53.36 9.89
C THR A 235 17.02 53.06 8.56
N GLN A 236 16.35 53.50 7.47
CA GLN A 236 16.86 54.00 6.18
C GLN A 236 17.32 53.06 5.05
N VAL A 237 16.48 53.04 4.00
CA VAL A 237 16.76 53.35 2.58
C VAL A 237 18.07 52.78 2.01
N ALA A 238 17.99 51.58 1.45
CA ALA A 238 18.99 51.04 0.53
C ALA A 238 18.30 50.06 -0.44
N GLU A 239 17.37 50.56 -1.27
CA GLU A 239 16.68 49.76 -2.30
C GLU A 239 16.47 50.57 -3.58
N GLN A 240 17.47 51.39 -3.95
CA GLN A 240 17.46 52.16 -5.20
C GLN A 240 18.76 52.05 -6.03
N GLN A 241 19.72 51.18 -5.65
CA GLN A 241 20.99 51.06 -6.39
C GLN A 241 21.15 49.76 -7.20
N GLU A 242 20.41 48.69 -6.95
CA GLU A 242 20.56 47.45 -7.75
C GLU A 242 19.67 47.41 -9.00
N VAL A 243 18.56 48.15 -9.04
CA VAL A 243 17.68 48.19 -10.23
C VAL A 243 18.28 49.00 -11.38
N GLN A 244 19.15 49.99 -11.10
CA GLN A 244 19.77 50.83 -12.14
C GLN A 244 20.92 50.13 -12.87
N GLU A 245 21.65 49.22 -12.23
CA GLU A 245 22.75 48.50 -12.88
C GLU A 245 22.30 47.32 -13.76
N GLU A 246 21.08 46.80 -13.56
CA GLU A 246 20.50 45.76 -14.41
C GLU A 246 19.80 46.33 -15.66
N GLU A 247 19.08 47.45 -15.55
CA GLU A 247 18.46 48.12 -16.72
C GLU A 247 19.53 48.65 -17.71
N GLU A 248 20.66 49.18 -17.22
CA GLU A 248 21.72 49.73 -18.09
C GLU A 248 22.50 48.63 -18.85
N LYS A 249 22.50 47.40 -18.34
CA LYS A 249 23.09 46.23 -19.04
C LYS A 249 22.15 45.63 -20.08
N GLU A 250 20.84 45.58 -19.80
CA GLU A 250 19.86 45.07 -20.76
C GLU A 250 19.74 45.99 -21.99
N ASP A 251 19.79 47.31 -21.82
CA ASP A 251 19.75 48.25 -22.96
C ASP A 251 20.98 48.14 -23.88
N ALA A 252 22.18 47.96 -23.30
CA ALA A 252 23.41 47.79 -24.07
C ALA A 252 23.45 46.50 -24.91
N ASP A 253 22.89 45.41 -24.39
CA ASP A 253 22.83 44.12 -25.08
C ASP A 253 21.77 44.12 -26.21
N VAL A 254 20.67 44.84 -26.02
CA VAL A 254 19.63 45.00 -27.05
C VAL A 254 20.13 45.85 -28.23
N GLU A 255 20.88 46.92 -27.96
CA GLU A 255 21.47 47.76 -29.01
C GLU A 255 22.55 47.01 -29.82
N ALA A 256 23.38 46.20 -29.15
CA ALA A 256 24.36 45.33 -29.80
C ALA A 256 23.72 44.25 -30.70
N LEU A 257 22.58 43.68 -30.28
CA LEU A 257 21.81 42.75 -31.09
C LEU A 257 21.17 43.43 -32.31
N GLN A 258 20.63 44.65 -32.14
CA GLN A 258 20.03 45.42 -33.23
C GLN A 258 21.06 45.82 -34.30
N ALA A 259 22.27 46.21 -33.89
CA ALA A 259 23.36 46.53 -34.82
C ALA A 259 23.77 45.30 -35.67
N ARG A 260 23.83 44.11 -35.07
CA ARG A 260 24.09 42.86 -35.78
C ARG A 260 22.97 42.50 -36.76
N LEU A 261 21.71 42.71 -36.39
CA LEU A 261 20.56 42.47 -37.27
C LEU A 261 20.53 43.40 -38.49
N ASN A 262 20.91 44.67 -38.29
CA ASN A 262 20.95 45.65 -39.38
C ASN A 262 22.09 45.36 -40.36
N ALA A 263 23.23 44.84 -39.89
CA ALA A 263 24.34 44.42 -40.76
C ALA A 263 24.03 43.19 -41.63
N VAL A 264 23.03 42.38 -41.26
CA VAL A 264 22.57 41.22 -42.06
C VAL A 264 21.44 41.63 -43.03
N ARG A 265 20.80 42.77 -42.79
CA ARG A 265 19.72 43.32 -43.63
C ARG A 265 20.21 44.30 -44.70
N ALA A 266 21.47 44.74 -44.63
CA ALA A 266 22.17 45.56 -45.63
C ALA A 266 22.92 44.67 -46.63
#